data_AF-A0A3N5FND3-F1
#
_entry.id   AF-A0A3N5FND3-F1
#
_cell.length_a   1.000
_cell.length_b   1.000
_cell.length_c   1.000
_cell.angle_alpha   90.00
_cell.angle_beta   90.00
_cell.angle_gamma   90.00
#
_symmetry.space_group_name_H-M   'P 1'
#
loop_
_entity.id
_entity.type
_entity.pdbx_description
1 polymer ?
#
loop_
_entity_poly.entity_id
_entity_poly.type
_entity_poly.pdbx_seq_one_letter_code
_entity_poly.pdbx_strand_id
1 'polypeptide(L)'
;MSDPRDMFRLCACCPSPCRRAIPADASPQIETVTPSALSMIALAVIDGALDFDEPVRRSLSRTAAAHLCRPACPYGYDIAGAIDAFVADRTIAR
;
A
#
# COMPACT_ATOMS: atom_id res chain seq x y z
N MET A 1 12.90 -8.84 -10.94
CA MET A 1 11.93 -8.30 -9.96
C MET A 1 11.97 -6.80 -10.09
N SER A 2 10.85 -6.16 -10.43
CA SER A 2 10.74 -4.69 -10.48
C SER A 2 11.02 -4.12 -9.08
N ASP A 3 11.70 -2.98 -9.02
CA ASP A 3 11.98 -2.27 -7.76
C ASP A 3 10.65 -1.99 -7.02
N PRO A 4 10.49 -2.41 -5.74
CA PRO A 4 9.31 -2.10 -4.94
C PRO A 4 8.97 -0.61 -4.93
N ARG A 5 9.98 0.27 -5.00
CA ARG A 5 9.80 1.71 -5.06
C ARG A 5 9.03 2.15 -6.32
N ASP A 6 9.36 1.62 -7.48
CA ASP A 6 8.69 1.98 -8.74
C ASP A 6 7.23 1.52 -8.74
N MET A 7 6.97 0.33 -8.18
CA MET A 7 5.62 -0.18 -8.00
C MET A 7 4.79 0.71 -7.06
N PHE A 8 5.35 1.10 -5.91
CA PHE A 8 4.66 2.03 -5.00
C PHE A 8 4.44 3.39 -5.64
N ARG A 9 5.43 3.93 -6.38
CA ARG A 9 5.31 5.20 -7.10
C ARG A 9 4.16 5.18 -8.10
N LEU A 10 4.05 4.09 -8.87
CA LEU A 10 2.97 3.95 -9.83
C LEU A 10 1.61 3.83 -9.14
N CYS A 11 1.51 3.06 -8.05
CA CYS A 11 0.25 2.91 -7.32
C CYS A 11 -0.17 4.21 -6.60
N ALA A 12 0.77 4.94 -6.01
CA ALA A 12 0.56 6.20 -5.32
C ALA A 12 -0.08 7.28 -6.22
N CYS A 13 0.29 7.31 -7.51
CA CYS A 13 -0.22 8.29 -8.48
C CYS A 13 -1.32 7.73 -9.41
N CYS A 14 -1.74 6.48 -9.20
CA CYS A 14 -2.77 5.84 -10.03
C CYS A 14 -4.13 6.50 -9.76
N PRO A 15 -5.01 6.69 -10.76
CA PRO A 15 -6.37 7.20 -10.56
C PRO A 15 -7.31 6.21 -9.84
N SER A 16 -6.75 5.17 -9.20
CA SER A 16 -7.46 4.16 -8.40
C SER A 16 -8.64 3.48 -9.10
N PRO A 17 -8.50 2.95 -10.33
CA PRO A 17 -9.57 2.24 -11.02
C PRO A 17 -10.04 1.00 -10.23
N CYS A 18 -9.12 0.37 -9.50
CA CYS A 18 -9.39 -0.76 -8.61
C CYS A 18 -10.42 -0.46 -7.52
N ARG A 19 -10.63 0.82 -7.15
CA ARG A 19 -11.64 1.21 -6.14
C ARG A 19 -13.06 0.79 -6.54
N ARG A 20 -13.36 0.74 -7.84
CA ARG A 20 -14.66 0.28 -8.35
C ARG A 20 -14.93 -1.20 -8.05
N ALA A 21 -13.87 -1.99 -7.82
CA ALA A 21 -13.99 -3.40 -7.49
C ALA A 21 -14.08 -3.66 -5.97
N ILE A 22 -13.87 -2.62 -5.14
CA ILE A 22 -13.99 -2.75 -3.69
C ILE A 22 -15.48 -2.61 -3.31
N PRO A 23 -16.09 -3.62 -2.68
CA PRO A 23 -17.50 -3.57 -2.28
C PRO A 23 -17.80 -2.36 -1.38
N ALA A 24 -18.99 -1.77 -1.55
CA ALA A 24 -19.40 -0.59 -0.78
C ALA A 24 -19.59 -0.90 0.72
N ASP A 25 -19.88 -2.16 1.05
CA ASP A 25 -20.06 -2.71 2.39
C ASP A 25 -18.75 -3.27 2.99
N ALA A 26 -17.68 -3.35 2.21
CA ALA A 26 -16.36 -3.66 2.73
C ALA A 26 -15.94 -2.52 3.68
N SER A 27 -15.81 -2.88 4.96
CA SER A 27 -15.35 -2.07 6.11
C SER A 27 -14.39 -0.92 5.75
N PRO A 28 -14.46 0.19 6.50
CA PRO A 28 -14.70 1.53 5.96
C PRO A 28 -13.74 1.92 4.83
N GLN A 29 -14.32 2.45 3.74
CA GLN A 29 -13.61 3.05 2.61
C GLN A 29 -12.98 4.41 3.00
N ILE A 30 -12.10 4.39 4.00
CA ILE A 30 -11.34 5.55 4.45
C ILE A 30 -10.20 5.76 3.45
N GLU A 31 -10.01 6.99 2.97
CA GLU A 31 -8.97 7.22 1.96
C GLU A 31 -7.57 6.85 2.42
N THR A 32 -7.30 6.95 3.72
CA THR A 32 -6.01 6.62 4.32
C THR A 32 -5.67 5.13 4.31
N VAL A 33 -6.62 4.24 3.96
CA VAL A 33 -6.37 2.78 3.86
C VAL A 33 -6.43 2.26 2.42
N THR A 34 -6.54 3.15 1.44
CA THR A 34 -6.50 2.76 0.03
C THR A 34 -5.09 2.29 -0.37
N PRO A 35 -4.96 1.39 -1.37
CA PRO A 35 -3.65 0.95 -1.84
C PRO A 35 -2.76 2.12 -2.30
N SER A 36 -3.33 3.17 -2.90
CA SER A 36 -2.60 4.38 -3.28
C SER A 36 -2.08 5.16 -2.07
N ALA A 37 -2.90 5.32 -1.02
CA ALA A 37 -2.47 6.00 0.20
C ALA A 37 -1.40 5.22 0.96
N LEU A 38 -1.55 3.89 1.07
CA LEU A 38 -0.54 3.05 1.69
C LEU A 38 0.78 3.06 0.89
N SER A 39 0.70 3.08 -0.45
CA SER A 39 1.88 3.22 -1.31
C SER A 39 2.57 4.58 -1.13
N MET A 40 1.81 5.67 -0.97
CA MET A 40 2.35 6.99 -0.64
C MET A 40 3.12 6.98 0.69
N ILE A 41 2.56 6.34 1.72
CA ILE A 41 3.23 6.20 3.03
C ILE A 41 4.52 5.39 2.89
N ALA A 42 4.48 4.25 2.19
CA ALA A 42 5.66 3.42 1.96
C ALA A 42 6.76 4.19 1.21
N LEU A 43 6.40 4.96 0.18
CA LEU A 43 7.34 5.84 -0.54
C LEU A 43 7.96 6.90 0.37
N ALA A 44 7.15 7.58 1.19
CA ALA A 44 7.66 8.58 2.11
C ALA A 44 8.71 8.00 3.07
N VAL A 45 8.52 6.75 3.50
CA VAL A 45 9.50 6.03 4.32
C VAL A 45 10.74 5.63 3.51
N ILE A 46 10.58 5.15 2.28
CA ILE A 46 11.71 4.77 1.40
C ILE A 46 12.58 5.98 1.07
N ASP A 47 11.96 7.12 0.76
CA ASP A 47 12.63 8.36 0.38
C ASP A 47 13.13 9.16 1.61
N GLY A 48 12.94 8.64 2.84
CA GLY A 48 13.44 9.27 4.07
C GLY A 48 12.68 10.52 4.52
N ALA A 49 11.49 10.77 3.96
CA ALA A 49 10.61 11.87 4.34
C ALA A 49 9.77 11.57 5.59
N LEU A 50 9.66 10.29 5.96
CA LEU A 50 8.89 9.80 7.10
C LEU A 50 9.65 8.70 7.84
N ASP A 51 9.72 8.79 9.17
CA ASP A 51 10.33 7.76 10.00
C ASP A 51 9.46 6.50 10.07
N PHE A 52 10.07 5.31 10.10
CA PHE A 52 9.35 4.05 10.26
C PHE A 52 9.08 3.76 11.74
N ASP A 53 8.18 4.53 12.34
CA ASP A 53 7.76 4.43 13.73
C ASP A 53 6.48 3.59 13.91
N GLU A 54 6.00 3.46 15.16
CA GLU A 54 4.81 2.67 15.46
C GLU A 54 3.52 3.18 14.78
N PRO A 55 3.22 4.50 14.77
CA PRO A 55 2.12 5.05 13.97
C PRO A 55 2.18 4.69 12.49
N VAL A 56 3.35 4.79 11.87
CA VAL A 56 3.55 4.48 10.44
C VAL A 56 3.40 2.98 10.20
N ARG A 57 4.00 2.15 11.04
CA ARG A 57 3.83 0.70 11.01
C ARG A 57 2.37 0.31 11.10
N ARG A 58 1.63 0.85 12.07
CA ARG A 58 0.19 0.59 12.26
C ARG A 58 -0.63 0.98 11.03
N SER A 59 -0.27 2.10 10.40
CA SER A 59 -0.95 2.57 9.18
C SER A 59 -0.72 1.61 8.01
N LEU A 60 0.53 1.20 7.80
CA LEU A 60 0.91 0.26 6.76
C LEU A 60 0.34 -1.15 6.96
N SER A 61 0.03 -1.56 8.19
CA SER A 61 -0.64 -2.85 8.47
C SER A 61 -2.12 -2.91 8.06
N ARG A 62 -2.72 -1.83 7.55
CA ARG A 62 -4.15 -1.78 7.19
C ARG A 62 -4.39 -2.20 5.74
N THR A 63 -3.86 -3.34 5.33
CA THR A 63 -3.83 -3.82 3.93
C THR A 63 -5.13 -4.50 3.43
N ALA A 64 -6.16 -4.64 4.27
CA ALA A 64 -7.41 -5.34 3.91
C ALA A 64 -8.05 -4.83 2.61
N ALA A 65 -8.16 -3.51 2.43
CA ALA A 65 -8.71 -2.93 1.19
C ALA A 65 -7.75 -3.08 0.00
N ALA A 66 -6.44 -3.08 0.25
CA ALA A 66 -5.44 -3.29 -0.79
C ALA A 66 -5.46 -4.73 -1.33
N HIS A 67 -5.79 -5.75 -0.52
CA HIS A 67 -5.92 -7.12 -1.01
C HIS A 67 -7.05 -7.27 -2.05
N LEU A 68 -8.10 -6.45 -1.95
CA LEU A 68 -9.21 -6.43 -2.90
C LEU A 68 -8.85 -5.77 -4.24
N CYS A 69 -7.73 -5.04 -4.32
CA CYS A 69 -7.36 -4.29 -5.51
C CYS A 69 -6.72 -5.16 -6.59
N ARG A 70 -6.06 -6.27 -6.19
CA ARG A 70 -5.27 -7.13 -7.07
C ARG A 70 -6.02 -7.61 -8.32
N PRO A 71 -7.24 -8.19 -8.24
CA PRO A 71 -7.95 -8.66 -9.43
C PRO A 71 -8.37 -7.53 -10.39
N ALA A 72 -8.40 -6.27 -9.92
CA ALA A 72 -8.80 -5.11 -10.70
C ALA A 72 -7.62 -4.17 -11.05
N CYS A 73 -6.39 -4.57 -10.74
CA CYS A 73 -5.21 -3.76 -11.02
C CYS A 73 -4.80 -3.92 -12.49
N PRO A 74 -4.83 -2.86 -13.32
CA PRO A 74 -4.50 -2.96 -14.75
C PRO A 74 -3.02 -3.29 -15.00
N TYR A 75 -2.17 -3.14 -13.98
CA TYR A 75 -0.74 -3.44 -14.03
C TYR A 75 -0.38 -4.80 -13.41
N GLY A 76 -1.37 -5.54 -12.89
CA GLY A 76 -1.15 -6.85 -12.27
C GLY A 76 -0.37 -6.83 -10.94
N TYR A 77 -0.24 -5.67 -10.29
CA TYR A 77 0.53 -5.53 -9.06
C TYR A 77 -0.21 -6.06 -7.83
N ASP A 78 0.56 -6.71 -6.94
CA ASP A 78 0.14 -7.11 -5.59
C ASP A 78 0.65 -6.08 -4.57
N ILE A 79 -0.08 -4.96 -4.47
CA ILE A 79 0.29 -3.85 -3.60
C ILE A 79 0.22 -4.24 -2.13
N ALA A 80 -0.78 -5.03 -1.75
CA ALA A 80 -0.91 -5.50 -0.37
C ALA A 80 0.27 -6.38 0.05
N GLY A 81 0.59 -7.40 -0.77
CA GLY A 81 1.74 -8.27 -0.48
C GLY A 81 3.08 -7.51 -0.47
N ALA A 82 3.22 -6.48 -1.30
CA ALA A 82 4.39 -5.62 -1.29
C ALA A 82 4.53 -4.80 0.00
N ILE A 83 3.41 -4.25 0.51
CA ILE A 83 3.38 -3.52 1.79
C ILE A 83 3.68 -4.48 2.94
N ASP A 84 3.06 -5.66 2.94
CA ASP A 84 3.29 -6.67 3.99
C ASP A 84 4.77 -7.07 4.05
N ALA A 85 5.40 -7.31 2.89
CA ALA A 85 6.83 -7.61 2.80
C ALA A 85 7.70 -6.44 3.28
N PHE A 86 7.35 -5.20 2.89
CA PHE A 86 8.06 -3.99 3.32
C PHE A 86 8.03 -3.80 4.85
N VAL A 87 6.87 -4.04 5.47
CA VAL A 87 6.71 -3.96 6.93
C VAL A 87 7.50 -5.08 7.62
N ALA A 88 7.49 -6.30 7.08
CA ALA A 88 8.20 -7.44 7.65
C ALA A 88 9.72 -7.24 7.63
N ASP A 89 10.29 -6.81 6.52
CA ASP A 89 11.74 -6.58 6.35
C ASP A 89 12.27 -5.56 7.40
N ARG A 90 11.54 -4.47 7.58
CA ARG A 90 11.89 -3.43 8.56
C ARG A 90 11.59 -3.78 10.01
N THR A 91 10.88 -4.88 10.26
CA THR A 91 10.69 -5.41 11.61
C THR A 91 11.86 -6.29 12.04
N ILE A 92 12.56 -6.91 11.10
CA ILE A 92 13.72 -7.80 11.35
C ILE A 92 15.02 -6.99 11.51
N ALA A 93 15.10 -5.79 10.91
CA ALA A 93 16.29 -4.94 10.94
C ALA A 93 16.55 -4.17 12.26
N ARG A 94 16.02 -4.64 13.40
CA ARG A 94 16.16 -3.99 14.72
C ARG A 94 16.90 -4.85 15.72
#